data_AF-A0A662V4N8-F1
#
_entry.id   AF-A0A662V4N8-F1
#
_cell.length_a   1.000
_cell.length_b   1.000
_cell.length_c   1.000
_cell.angle_alpha   90.00
_cell.angle_beta   90.00
_cell.angle_gamma   90.00
#
_symmetry.space_group_name_H-M   'P 1'
#
loop_
_entity.id
_entity.type
_entity.pdbx_description
1 polymer ?
#
loop_
_entity_poly.entity_id
_entity_poly.type
_entity_poly.pdbx_seq_one_letter_code
_entity_poly.pdbx_strand_id
1 'polypeptide(L)'
;MPKAAAALRVDVKLEVEKEVFSLVKSFEGLVQWYWLEKPYAAVAIVKRDGLYSYNVVTPVLSFKEFEVLNRVYHRLIDRLCVVREDIRRVFEKEALKLVKAYLPGAGDVSCEKLLYYLRRKVFGFDVLDPVFKDAMVEDVACNGPDLPVFVYHMGYGFVKTNISLPQDYLDDYVCHLAELTGHTLSAGSPFVEASLPDGSRLTAFWRKELCDRGTSFSVRKFRYEPLTPLDLVRLNTLSIDSVALLWLLVESGANMLIVGGTASGKTTTLNALCLFIPENRRVVSIEDTRELKLYHDNWAPLIAREDRQVEGSSEKMDAMFLLKRALRMRPEYLLVGEVRGREAR
;
A
#
# COMPACT_ATOMS: atom_id res chain seq x y z
N MET A 1 -29.42 13.16 -23.48
CA MET A 1 -28.19 13.88 -23.10
C MET A 1 -27.19 13.06 -22.25
N PRO A 2 -27.56 12.25 -21.23
CA PRO A 2 -26.56 11.53 -20.42
C PRO A 2 -25.82 10.40 -21.16
N LYS A 3 -26.44 9.74 -22.14
CA LYS A 3 -25.81 8.66 -22.93
C LYS A 3 -24.63 9.13 -23.80
N ALA A 4 -24.68 10.36 -24.33
CA ALA A 4 -23.63 10.90 -25.19
C ALA A 4 -22.37 11.30 -24.40
N ALA A 5 -22.54 11.87 -23.19
CA ALA A 5 -21.41 12.18 -22.30
C ALA A 5 -20.75 10.91 -21.74
N ALA A 6 -21.53 9.86 -21.51
CA ALA A 6 -21.01 8.55 -21.11
C ALA A 6 -20.21 7.88 -22.25
N ALA A 7 -20.71 7.92 -23.49
CA ALA A 7 -20.00 7.40 -24.66
C ALA A 7 -18.68 8.16 -24.93
N LEU A 8 -18.69 9.50 -24.86
CA LEU A 8 -17.49 10.32 -25.03
C LEU A 8 -16.43 10.02 -23.96
N ARG A 9 -16.84 9.78 -22.70
CA ARG A 9 -15.91 9.36 -21.63
C ARG A 9 -15.31 7.97 -21.86
N VAL A 10 -16.04 7.06 -22.53
CA VAL A 10 -15.53 5.72 -22.88
C VAL A 10 -14.47 5.82 -23.97
N ASP A 11 -14.69 6.66 -24.99
CA ASP A 11 -13.73 6.85 -26.09
C ASP A 11 -12.41 7.46 -25.60
N VAL A 12 -12.47 8.48 -24.73
CA VAL A 12 -11.27 9.13 -24.15
C VAL A 12 -10.44 8.14 -23.31
N LYS A 13 -11.10 7.32 -22.48
CA LYS A 13 -10.39 6.30 -21.67
C LYS A 13 -9.76 5.21 -22.53
N LEU A 14 -10.37 4.88 -23.66
CA LEU A 14 -9.82 3.92 -24.62
C LEU A 14 -8.56 4.47 -25.30
N GLU A 15 -8.49 5.77 -25.58
CA GLU A 15 -7.26 6.39 -26.10
C GLU A 15 -6.11 6.36 -25.09
N VAL A 16 -6.40 6.66 -23.81
CA VAL A 16 -5.42 6.51 -22.72
C VAL A 16 -4.97 5.05 -22.58
N GLU A 17 -5.90 4.10 -22.66
CA GLU A 17 -5.59 2.66 -22.60
C GLU A 17 -4.65 2.24 -23.74
N LYS A 18 -4.92 2.68 -24.98
CA LYS A 18 -4.09 2.39 -26.15
C LYS A 18 -2.68 2.96 -26.01
N GLU A 19 -2.56 4.16 -25.47
CA GLU A 19 -1.26 4.78 -25.20
C GLU A 19 -0.44 3.96 -24.19
N VAL A 20 -1.02 3.65 -23.03
CA VAL A 20 -0.33 2.85 -21.99
C VAL A 20 0.03 1.47 -22.52
N PHE A 21 -0.87 0.82 -23.26
CA PHE A 21 -0.60 -0.46 -23.88
C PHE A 21 0.55 -0.40 -24.89
N SER A 22 0.58 0.63 -25.74
CA SER A 22 1.65 0.84 -26.71
C SER A 22 3.01 1.01 -26.03
N LEU A 23 3.05 1.80 -24.95
CA LEU A 23 4.26 2.02 -24.14
C LEU A 23 4.74 0.73 -23.45
N VAL A 24 3.83 -0.11 -22.94
CA VAL A 24 4.20 -1.41 -22.39
C VAL A 24 4.84 -2.30 -23.47
N LYS A 25 4.29 -2.29 -24.69
CA LYS A 25 4.79 -3.11 -25.80
C LYS A 25 6.10 -2.62 -26.42
N SER A 26 6.51 -1.38 -26.15
CA SER A 26 7.78 -0.85 -26.65
C SER A 26 9.01 -1.32 -25.87
N PHE A 27 8.82 -1.94 -24.69
CA PHE A 27 9.94 -2.45 -23.89
C PHE A 27 10.58 -3.70 -24.54
N GLU A 28 11.83 -3.57 -24.97
CA GLU A 28 12.66 -4.73 -25.33
C GLU A 28 12.98 -5.59 -24.10
N GLY A 29 12.83 -6.91 -24.24
CA GLY A 29 13.02 -7.88 -23.15
C GLY A 29 11.81 -8.03 -22.23
N LEU A 30 10.61 -7.63 -22.68
CA LEU A 30 9.37 -7.80 -21.93
C LEU A 30 9.09 -9.28 -21.62
N VAL A 31 9.03 -9.62 -20.34
CA VAL A 31 8.73 -10.98 -19.85
C VAL A 31 7.25 -11.10 -19.51
N GLN A 32 6.72 -10.14 -18.77
CA GLN A 32 5.34 -10.13 -18.32
C GLN A 32 4.87 -8.68 -18.18
N TRP A 33 3.57 -8.45 -18.35
CA TRP A 33 2.95 -7.20 -17.99
C TRP A 33 1.53 -7.42 -17.49
N TYR A 34 1.03 -6.51 -16.67
CA TYR A 34 -0.36 -6.51 -16.19
C TYR A 34 -0.79 -5.11 -15.77
N TRP A 35 -2.10 -4.90 -15.67
CA TRP A 35 -2.68 -3.64 -15.20
C TRP A 35 -2.57 -3.51 -13.69
N LEU A 36 -2.16 -2.32 -13.24
CA LEU A 36 -2.20 -1.89 -11.84
C LEU A 36 -3.48 -1.11 -11.55
N GLU A 37 -3.86 -0.25 -12.50
CA GLU A 37 -5.10 0.53 -12.47
C GLU A 37 -5.54 0.80 -13.91
N LYS A 38 -6.47 0.02 -14.43
CA LYS A 38 -6.96 0.20 -15.80
C LYS A 38 -7.81 1.47 -15.91
N PRO A 39 -7.62 2.35 -16.91
CA PRO A 39 -6.68 2.28 -18.04
C PRO A 39 -5.35 3.03 -17.86
N TYR A 40 -5.06 3.53 -16.66
CA TYR A 40 -4.00 4.51 -16.45
C TYR A 40 -2.63 3.90 -16.14
N ALA A 41 -2.55 2.83 -15.37
CA ALA A 41 -1.27 2.29 -14.90
C ALA A 41 -1.14 0.80 -15.19
N ALA A 42 -0.01 0.44 -15.76
CA ALA A 42 0.43 -0.94 -15.94
C ALA A 42 1.86 -1.10 -15.43
N VAL A 43 2.27 -2.34 -15.19
CA VAL A 43 3.67 -2.69 -14.99
C VAL A 43 4.15 -3.58 -16.12
N ALA A 44 5.36 -3.30 -16.59
CA ALA A 44 6.14 -4.14 -17.49
C ALA A 44 7.35 -4.72 -16.75
N ILE A 45 7.36 -6.03 -16.56
CA ILE A 45 8.52 -6.77 -16.07
C ILE A 45 9.44 -7.06 -17.24
N VAL A 46 10.65 -6.51 -17.21
CA VAL A 46 11.62 -6.59 -18.29
C VAL A 46 12.88 -7.30 -17.80
N LYS A 47 13.38 -8.24 -18.60
CA LYS A 47 14.64 -8.93 -18.33
C LYS A 47 15.71 -8.52 -19.34
N ARG A 48 16.81 -7.97 -18.85
CA ARG A 48 18.01 -7.63 -19.63
C ARG A 48 19.25 -8.08 -18.89
N ASP A 49 20.17 -8.72 -19.60
CA ASP A 49 21.45 -9.22 -19.05
C ASP A 49 21.27 -10.08 -17.79
N GLY A 50 20.22 -10.92 -17.78
CA GLY A 50 19.89 -11.79 -16.66
C GLY A 50 19.19 -11.12 -15.47
N LEU A 51 19.08 -9.78 -15.46
CA LEU A 51 18.45 -9.02 -14.38
C LEU A 51 17.03 -8.59 -14.75
N TYR A 52 16.11 -8.70 -13.77
CA TYR A 52 14.74 -8.22 -13.89
C TYR A 52 14.62 -6.75 -13.45
N SER A 53 13.69 -6.04 -14.06
CA SER A 53 13.31 -4.67 -13.72
C SER A 53 11.79 -4.51 -13.73
N TYR A 54 11.27 -3.71 -12.80
CA TYR A 54 9.86 -3.42 -12.61
C TYR A 54 9.54 -2.04 -13.18
N ASN A 55 8.95 -1.97 -14.37
CA ASN A 55 8.77 -0.70 -15.07
C ASN A 55 7.30 -0.27 -14.97
N VAL A 56 7.03 0.77 -14.19
CA VAL A 56 5.70 1.39 -14.12
C VAL A 56 5.48 2.21 -15.38
N VAL A 57 4.37 1.94 -16.05
CA VAL A 57 3.94 2.62 -17.27
C VAL A 57 2.64 3.36 -16.98
N THR A 58 2.68 4.67 -17.16
CA THR A 58 1.54 5.58 -16.99
C THR A 58 1.41 6.48 -18.22
N PRO A 59 0.27 7.19 -18.43
CA PRO A 59 0.09 8.01 -19.61
C PRO A 59 1.09 9.17 -19.59
N VAL A 60 1.75 9.45 -20.72
CA VAL A 60 2.82 10.44 -20.77
C VAL A 60 2.20 11.83 -20.77
N LEU A 61 2.74 12.71 -19.93
CA LEU A 61 2.44 14.14 -19.95
C LEU A 61 3.46 14.85 -20.85
N SER A 62 2.96 15.71 -21.72
CA SER A 62 3.78 16.72 -22.38
C SER A 62 4.37 17.69 -21.35
N PHE A 63 5.45 18.39 -21.73
CA PHE A 63 6.08 19.39 -20.87
C PHE A 63 5.07 20.43 -20.34
N LYS A 64 4.18 20.91 -21.20
CA LYS A 64 3.14 21.88 -20.84
C LYS A 64 2.11 21.31 -19.86
N GLU A 65 1.70 20.06 -20.03
CA GLU A 65 0.80 19.39 -19.08
C GLU A 65 1.46 19.19 -17.71
N PHE A 66 2.75 18.82 -17.69
CA PHE A 66 3.52 18.66 -16.46
C PHE A 66 3.65 19.98 -15.68
N GLU A 67 3.96 21.09 -16.35
CA GLU A 67 4.00 22.41 -15.71
C GLU A 67 2.64 22.82 -15.13
N VAL A 68 1.56 22.53 -15.86
CA VAL A 68 0.19 22.83 -15.42
C VAL A 68 -0.20 21.96 -14.22
N LEU A 69 0.19 20.70 -14.18
CA LEU A 69 -0.14 19.76 -13.11
C LEU A 69 0.24 20.33 -11.73
N ASN A 70 1.48 20.79 -11.57
CA ASN A 70 1.97 21.32 -10.29
C ASN A 70 1.23 22.60 -9.89
N ARG A 71 0.99 23.52 -10.84
CA ARG A 71 0.24 24.77 -10.56
C ARG A 71 -1.21 24.50 -10.18
N VAL A 72 -1.85 23.56 -10.86
CA VAL A 72 -3.23 23.15 -10.58
C VAL A 72 -3.32 22.46 -9.23
N TYR A 73 -2.35 21.59 -8.88
CA TYR A 73 -2.34 20.88 -7.61
C TYR A 73 -2.41 21.82 -6.40
N HIS A 74 -1.50 22.81 -6.30
CA HIS A 74 -1.50 23.74 -5.16
C HIS A 74 -2.82 24.52 -5.05
N ARG A 75 -3.30 25.07 -6.18
CA ARG A 75 -4.60 25.77 -6.25
C ARG A 75 -5.78 24.88 -5.89
N LEU A 76 -5.69 23.59 -6.21
CA LEU A 76 -6.73 22.61 -5.93
C LEU A 76 -6.77 22.31 -4.43
N ILE A 77 -5.63 22.04 -3.80
CA ILE A 77 -5.54 21.81 -2.35
C ILE A 77 -6.13 23.00 -1.58
N ASP A 78 -5.74 24.24 -1.91
CA ASP A 78 -6.28 25.45 -1.27
C ASP A 78 -7.81 25.50 -1.31
N ARG A 79 -8.42 25.08 -2.43
CA ARG A 79 -9.87 25.03 -2.57
C ARG A 79 -10.49 23.89 -1.76
N LEU A 80 -9.90 22.70 -1.84
CA LEU A 80 -10.42 21.51 -1.18
C LEU A 80 -10.39 21.63 0.34
N CYS A 81 -9.40 22.33 0.91
CA CYS A 81 -9.30 22.61 2.34
C CYS A 81 -10.50 23.37 2.93
N VAL A 82 -11.23 24.13 2.10
CA VAL A 82 -12.39 24.94 2.55
C VAL A 82 -13.73 24.22 2.30
N VAL A 83 -13.71 23.08 1.61
CA VAL A 83 -14.91 22.32 1.29
C VAL A 83 -15.44 21.63 2.56
N ARG A 84 -16.71 21.90 2.90
CA ARG A 84 -17.41 21.28 4.04
C ARG A 84 -18.06 19.93 3.69
N GLU A 85 -18.19 19.64 2.40
CA GLU A 85 -18.74 18.39 1.88
C GLU A 85 -17.64 17.34 1.64
N ASP A 86 -18.03 16.12 1.28
CA ASP A 86 -17.07 15.09 0.89
C ASP A 86 -16.23 15.54 -0.32
N ILE A 87 -14.93 15.73 -0.08
CA ILE A 87 -13.92 16.15 -1.05
C ILE A 87 -13.96 15.28 -2.31
N ARG A 88 -14.25 13.97 -2.19
CA ARG A 88 -14.30 13.04 -3.33
C ARG A 88 -15.41 13.40 -4.33
N ARG A 89 -16.50 14.01 -3.87
CA ARG A 89 -17.63 14.44 -4.73
C ARG A 89 -17.32 15.71 -5.50
N VAL A 90 -16.53 16.61 -4.91
CA VAL A 90 -16.24 17.93 -5.48
C VAL A 90 -14.96 17.92 -6.32
N PHE A 91 -14.02 17.02 -6.02
CA PHE A 91 -12.70 16.92 -6.64
C PHE A 91 -12.74 16.97 -8.16
N GLU A 92 -13.48 16.07 -8.82
CA GLU A 92 -13.44 15.98 -10.29
C GLU A 92 -13.88 17.29 -10.96
N LYS A 93 -14.91 17.93 -10.41
CA LYS A 93 -15.47 19.17 -10.94
C LYS A 93 -14.48 20.33 -10.79
N GLU A 94 -13.90 20.49 -9.60
CA GLU A 94 -12.94 21.58 -9.33
C GLU A 94 -11.61 21.38 -10.05
N ALA A 95 -11.10 20.15 -10.06
CA ALA A 95 -9.89 19.79 -10.79
C ALA A 95 -10.06 20.07 -12.29
N LEU A 96 -11.16 19.62 -12.91
CA LEU A 96 -11.40 19.86 -14.33
C LEU A 96 -11.56 21.35 -14.65
N LYS A 97 -12.22 22.12 -13.77
CA LYS A 97 -12.34 23.58 -13.91
C LYS A 97 -10.98 24.28 -13.88
N LEU A 98 -10.11 23.88 -12.96
CA LEU A 98 -8.75 24.42 -12.88
C LEU A 98 -7.91 24.00 -14.09
N VAL A 99 -7.93 22.73 -14.48
CA VAL A 99 -7.21 22.24 -15.67
C VAL A 99 -7.59 23.05 -16.90
N LYS A 100 -8.88 23.26 -17.17
CA LYS A 100 -9.33 24.06 -18.33
C LYS A 100 -8.95 25.53 -18.25
N ALA A 101 -8.83 26.09 -17.04
CA ALA A 101 -8.41 27.48 -16.84
C ALA A 101 -6.90 27.67 -17.07
N TYR A 102 -6.07 26.71 -16.62
CA TYR A 102 -4.61 26.78 -16.73
C TYR A 102 -4.07 26.23 -18.05
N LEU A 103 -4.83 25.35 -18.72
CA LEU A 103 -4.53 24.82 -20.04
C LEU A 103 -5.71 25.03 -20.99
N PRO A 104 -5.95 26.27 -21.44
CA PRO A 104 -6.98 26.54 -22.44
C PRO A 104 -6.72 25.74 -23.72
N GLY A 105 -7.76 25.09 -24.23
CA GLY A 105 -7.66 24.22 -25.41
C GLY A 105 -7.13 22.81 -25.14
N ALA A 106 -6.99 22.40 -23.88
CA ALA A 106 -6.71 21.01 -23.54
C ALA A 106 -7.81 20.09 -24.11
N GLY A 107 -7.39 19.09 -24.90
CA GLY A 107 -8.29 18.03 -25.35
C GLY A 107 -8.78 17.18 -24.18
N ASP A 108 -9.83 16.40 -24.39
CA ASP A 108 -10.42 15.57 -23.33
C ASP A 108 -9.43 14.51 -22.80
N VAL A 109 -8.56 13.96 -23.65
CA VAL A 109 -7.47 13.05 -23.24
C VAL A 109 -6.48 13.73 -22.30
N SER A 110 -6.02 14.95 -22.63
CA SER A 110 -5.13 15.73 -21.75
C SER A 110 -5.78 16.01 -20.40
N CYS A 111 -7.08 16.37 -20.40
CA CYS A 111 -7.83 16.56 -19.17
C CYS A 111 -7.90 15.27 -18.34
N GLU A 112 -8.18 14.14 -18.98
CA GLU A 112 -8.28 12.84 -18.33
C GLU A 112 -6.94 12.39 -17.72
N LYS A 113 -5.82 12.60 -18.44
CA LYS A 113 -4.47 12.35 -17.93
C LYS A 113 -4.18 13.20 -16.69
N LEU A 114 -4.42 14.52 -16.77
CA LEU A 114 -4.17 15.43 -15.65
C LEU A 114 -5.04 15.08 -14.44
N LEU A 115 -6.31 14.71 -14.65
CA LEU A 115 -7.19 14.24 -13.57
C LEU A 115 -6.65 12.99 -12.88
N TYR A 116 -6.11 12.03 -13.65
CA TYR A 116 -5.46 10.85 -13.08
C TYR A 116 -4.26 11.22 -12.19
N TYR A 117 -3.36 12.09 -12.65
CA TYR A 117 -2.21 12.54 -11.86
C TYR A 117 -2.61 13.36 -10.63
N LEU A 118 -3.62 14.22 -10.74
CA LEU A 118 -4.16 14.96 -9.59
C LEU A 118 -4.80 14.00 -8.58
N ARG A 119 -5.52 12.97 -9.04
CA ARG A 119 -6.21 12.01 -8.15
C ARG A 119 -5.20 11.25 -7.29
N ARG A 120 -4.10 10.78 -7.88
CA ARG A 120 -3.05 10.08 -7.11
C ARG A 120 -2.29 11.00 -6.15
N LYS A 121 -2.14 12.29 -6.48
CA LYS A 121 -1.50 13.28 -5.61
C LYS A 121 -2.36 13.60 -4.40
N VAL A 122 -3.67 13.72 -4.59
CA VAL A 122 -4.62 14.13 -3.53
C VAL A 122 -5.08 12.96 -2.66
N PHE A 123 -5.31 11.78 -3.24
CA PHE A 123 -5.90 10.64 -2.52
C PHE A 123 -5.01 9.40 -2.44
N GLY A 124 -3.87 9.40 -3.15
CA GLY A 124 -2.99 8.25 -3.27
C GLY A 124 -1.57 8.54 -2.77
N PHE A 125 -0.65 7.66 -3.14
CA PHE A 125 0.77 7.78 -2.79
C PHE A 125 1.62 8.47 -3.88
N ASP A 126 1.02 9.43 -4.60
CA ASP A 126 1.60 10.18 -5.72
C ASP A 126 2.35 9.28 -6.72
N VAL A 127 3.63 9.53 -6.99
CA VAL A 127 4.41 8.80 -8.01
C VAL A 127 4.46 7.29 -7.76
N LEU A 128 4.40 6.86 -6.50
CA LEU A 128 4.39 5.44 -6.11
C LEU A 128 2.99 4.84 -6.02
N ASP A 129 1.92 5.63 -6.18
CA ASP A 129 0.54 5.14 -6.10
C ASP A 129 0.26 3.89 -6.96
N PRO A 130 0.77 3.77 -8.21
CA PRO A 130 0.64 2.53 -8.97
C PRO A 130 1.31 1.33 -8.30
N VAL A 131 2.49 1.51 -7.70
CA VAL A 131 3.25 0.47 -6.99
C VAL A 131 2.49 0.01 -5.74
N PHE A 132 1.90 0.95 -5.01
CA PHE A 132 1.06 0.66 -3.85
C PHE A 132 -0.21 -0.12 -4.22
N LYS A 133 -0.73 0.05 -5.44
CA LYS A 133 -1.86 -0.73 -5.95
C LYS A 133 -1.51 -2.14 -6.43
N ASP A 134 -0.23 -2.47 -6.59
CA ASP A 134 0.18 -3.80 -7.06
C ASP A 134 0.09 -4.87 -5.96
N ALA A 135 -0.84 -5.83 -6.07
CA ALA A 135 -0.96 -6.94 -5.12
C ALA A 135 0.25 -7.89 -5.11
N MET A 136 1.11 -7.85 -6.14
CA MET A 136 2.32 -8.67 -6.23
C MET A 136 3.52 -8.06 -5.52
N VAL A 137 3.45 -6.78 -5.12
CA VAL A 137 4.52 -6.07 -4.39
C VAL A 137 4.26 -6.13 -2.89
N GLU A 138 5.26 -6.59 -2.12
CA GLU A 138 5.20 -6.68 -0.66
C GLU A 138 5.97 -5.54 0.02
N ASP A 139 7.13 -5.18 -0.50
CA ASP A 139 7.98 -4.14 0.06
C ASP A 139 8.33 -3.10 -1.01
N VAL A 140 8.40 -1.83 -0.60
CA VAL A 140 8.84 -0.69 -1.41
C VAL A 140 9.96 0.01 -0.66
N ALA A 141 11.15 0.13 -1.26
CA ALA A 141 12.33 0.71 -0.61
C ALA A 141 12.96 1.81 -1.48
N CYS A 142 13.17 2.99 -0.90
CA CYS A 142 13.92 4.08 -1.49
C CYS A 142 15.17 4.34 -0.65
N ASN A 143 16.34 4.12 -1.24
CA ASN A 143 17.63 4.15 -0.54
C ASN A 143 18.33 5.52 -0.59
N GLY A 144 17.69 6.54 -1.15
CA GLY A 144 18.26 7.87 -1.33
C GLY A 144 17.71 8.61 -2.56
N PRO A 145 18.02 9.90 -2.68
CA PRO A 145 17.65 10.72 -3.82
C PRO A 145 18.37 10.27 -5.10
N ASP A 146 17.69 10.44 -6.23
CA ASP A 146 18.15 10.10 -7.59
C ASP A 146 18.54 8.62 -7.79
N LEU A 147 18.31 7.78 -6.77
CA LEU A 147 18.43 6.34 -6.86
C LEU A 147 17.09 5.72 -7.27
N PRO A 148 17.11 4.60 -8.01
CA PRO A 148 15.89 3.89 -8.31
C PRO A 148 15.25 3.36 -7.02
N VAL A 149 13.93 3.50 -6.91
CA VAL A 149 13.13 2.80 -5.92
C VAL A 149 13.18 1.31 -6.23
N PHE A 150 13.30 0.47 -5.21
CA PHE A 150 13.25 -0.98 -5.30
C PHE A 150 11.91 -1.49 -4.80
N VAL A 151 11.47 -2.60 -5.36
CA VAL A 151 10.30 -3.34 -4.86
C VAL A 151 10.66 -4.80 -4.64
N TYR A 152 10.11 -5.40 -3.59
CA TYR A 152 10.07 -6.86 -3.47
C TYR A 152 8.80 -7.38 -4.15
N HIS A 153 8.95 -7.97 -5.33
CA HIS A 153 7.87 -8.57 -6.08
C HIS A 153 7.84 -10.08 -5.84
N MET A 154 6.69 -10.65 -5.44
CA MET A 154 6.55 -12.07 -5.09
C MET A 154 7.19 -13.05 -6.10
N GLY A 155 7.04 -12.78 -7.40
CA GLY A 155 7.59 -13.64 -8.46
C GLY A 155 9.05 -13.37 -8.85
N TYR A 156 9.62 -12.21 -8.51
CA TYR A 156 10.92 -11.76 -9.04
C TYR A 156 11.92 -11.31 -7.96
N GLY A 157 11.53 -11.34 -6.68
CA GLY A 157 12.33 -10.85 -5.56
C GLY A 157 12.53 -9.32 -5.61
N PHE A 158 13.66 -8.86 -5.07
CA PHE A 158 14.02 -7.44 -5.14
C PHE A 158 14.41 -7.05 -6.57
N VAL A 159 13.65 -6.12 -7.15
CA VAL A 159 13.87 -5.59 -8.49
C VAL A 159 13.87 -4.06 -8.47
N LYS A 160 14.74 -3.47 -9.27
CA LYS A 160 14.78 -2.01 -9.45
C LYS A 160 13.57 -1.55 -10.26
N THR A 161 13.05 -0.37 -9.91
CA THR A 161 12.02 0.29 -10.70
C THR A 161 12.59 1.35 -11.64
N ASN A 162 11.77 1.87 -12.55
CA ASN A 162 12.06 3.05 -13.36
C ASN A 162 11.71 4.37 -12.64
N ILE A 163 11.41 4.34 -11.33
CA ILE A 163 11.05 5.51 -10.54
C ILE A 163 12.27 5.93 -9.72
N SER A 164 12.67 7.18 -9.83
CA SER A 164 13.70 7.83 -9.00
C SER A 164 13.20 9.19 -8.57
N LEU A 165 13.50 9.59 -7.34
CA LEU A 165 12.98 10.81 -6.73
C LEU A 165 14.12 11.81 -6.49
N PRO A 166 14.07 13.02 -7.06
CA PRO A 166 15.03 14.07 -6.74
C PRO A 166 14.99 14.43 -5.26
N GLN A 167 16.10 14.96 -4.72
CA GLN A 167 16.24 15.23 -3.29
C GLN A 167 15.10 16.06 -2.70
N ASP A 168 14.79 17.22 -3.28
CA ASP A 168 13.74 18.11 -2.73
C ASP A 168 12.38 17.42 -2.72
N TYR A 169 12.06 16.68 -3.79
CA TYR A 169 10.79 15.95 -3.89
C TYR A 169 10.74 14.77 -2.90
N LEU A 170 11.86 14.07 -2.69
CA LEU A 170 11.93 12.95 -1.75
C LEU A 170 11.77 13.41 -0.30
N ASP A 171 12.38 14.55 0.06
CA ASP A 171 12.22 15.19 1.37
C ASP A 171 10.74 15.52 1.63
N ASP A 172 10.09 16.20 0.68
CA ASP A 172 8.67 16.56 0.77
C ASP A 172 7.76 15.32 0.80
N TYR A 173 8.09 14.30 0.02
CA TYR A 173 7.34 13.06 -0.06
C TYR A 173 7.34 12.31 1.28
N VAL A 174 8.51 12.19 1.92
CA VAL A 174 8.63 11.52 3.23
C VAL A 174 7.94 12.33 4.34
N CYS A 175 8.03 13.68 4.30
CA CYS A 175 7.25 14.53 5.20
C CYS A 175 5.74 14.28 5.05
N HIS A 176 5.24 14.26 3.82
CA HIS A 176 3.83 13.97 3.54
C HIS A 176 3.41 12.58 4.03
N LEU A 177 4.23 11.54 3.82
CA LEU A 177 3.95 10.20 4.36
C LEU A 177 3.87 10.19 5.89
N ALA A 178 4.77 10.93 6.57
CA ALA A 178 4.72 11.05 8.03
C ALA A 178 3.44 11.75 8.50
N GLU A 179 3.03 12.83 7.82
CA GLU A 179 1.81 13.58 8.11
C GLU A 179 0.54 12.72 7.99
N LEU A 180 0.48 11.84 6.98
CA LEU A 180 -0.62 10.87 6.83
C LEU A 180 -0.78 9.93 8.04
N THR A 181 0.29 9.74 8.82
CA THR A 181 0.29 8.92 10.03
C THR A 181 0.12 9.72 11.33
N GLY A 182 -0.05 11.04 11.23
CA GLY A 182 -0.14 11.95 12.37
C GLY A 182 1.20 12.30 13.02
N HIS A 183 2.32 12.06 12.33
CA HIS A 183 3.66 12.43 12.77
C HIS A 183 4.20 13.60 11.96
N THR A 184 5.17 14.32 12.51
CA THR A 184 5.87 15.40 11.81
C THR A 184 7.36 15.20 11.95
N LEU A 185 8.07 15.26 10.82
CA LEU A 185 9.52 15.12 10.77
C LEU A 185 10.18 16.49 10.93
N SER A 186 11.30 16.52 11.64
CA SER A 186 12.09 17.74 11.85
C SER A 186 13.56 17.38 12.07
N ALA A 187 14.45 18.38 12.12
CA ALA A 187 15.87 18.13 12.43
C ALA A 187 16.07 17.50 13.83
N GLY A 188 15.19 17.81 14.79
CA GLY A 188 15.22 17.20 16.13
C GLY A 188 14.56 15.82 16.22
N SER A 189 13.76 15.44 15.22
CA SER A 189 13.11 14.13 15.10
C SER A 189 13.11 13.68 13.64
N PRO A 190 14.28 13.30 13.08
CA PRO A 190 14.46 13.03 11.65
C PRO A 190 14.06 11.61 11.24
N PHE A 191 13.17 10.96 12.01
CA PHE A 191 12.79 9.57 11.80
C PHE A 191 11.34 9.32 12.21
N VAL A 192 10.68 8.38 11.52
CA VAL A 192 9.35 7.91 11.85
C VAL A 192 9.21 6.42 11.60
N GLU A 193 8.60 5.70 12.56
CA GLU A 193 7.96 4.41 12.33
C GLU A 193 6.47 4.54 12.58
N ALA A 194 5.65 4.17 11.60
CA ALA A 194 4.21 4.31 11.71
C ALA A 194 3.44 3.38 10.77
N SER A 195 2.13 3.29 10.96
CA SER A 195 1.22 2.64 10.02
C SER A 195 0.55 3.69 9.13
N LEU A 196 0.70 3.52 7.82
CA LEU A 196 0.03 4.30 6.79
C LEU A 196 -1.49 4.07 6.82
N PRO A 197 -2.30 4.95 6.20
CA PRO A 197 -3.76 4.84 6.20
C PRO A 197 -4.31 3.53 5.61
N ASP A 198 -3.56 2.88 4.73
CA ASP A 198 -3.89 1.58 4.13
C ASP A 198 -3.48 0.38 5.02
N GLY A 199 -2.85 0.63 6.16
CA GLY A 199 -2.31 -0.37 7.09
C GLY A 199 -0.84 -0.70 6.87
N SER A 200 -0.23 -0.23 5.78
CA SER A 200 1.17 -0.52 5.45
C SER A 200 2.12 0.07 6.50
N ARG A 201 3.21 -0.64 6.83
CA ARG A 201 4.20 -0.14 7.79
C ARG A 201 5.23 0.73 7.08
N LEU A 202 5.36 1.97 7.53
CA LEU A 202 6.36 2.93 7.10
C LEU A 202 7.50 3.00 8.12
N THR A 203 8.72 2.97 7.60
CA THR A 203 9.94 3.37 8.31
C THR A 203 10.64 4.39 7.41
N ALA A 204 10.84 5.62 7.88
CA ALA A 204 11.46 6.66 7.07
C ALA A 204 12.45 7.52 7.85
N PHE A 205 13.55 7.85 7.19
CA PHE A 205 14.61 8.72 7.69
C PHE A 205 14.66 9.98 6.84
N TRP A 206 14.69 11.13 7.50
CA TRP A 206 14.64 12.43 6.85
C TRP A 206 16.02 13.09 6.87
N ARG A 207 16.45 13.55 5.69
CA ARG A 207 17.73 14.19 5.44
C ARG A 207 18.93 13.34 5.89
N LYS A 208 20.08 14.00 6.08
CA LYS A 208 21.38 13.36 6.35
C LYS A 208 21.69 13.17 7.83
N GLU A 209 20.76 13.46 8.74
CA GLU A 209 20.99 13.34 10.19
C GLU A 209 21.26 11.89 10.61
N LEU A 210 20.59 10.93 9.96
CA LEU A 210 20.69 9.49 10.27
C LEU A 210 21.07 8.62 9.07
N CYS A 211 21.10 9.17 7.86
CA CYS A 211 21.37 8.43 6.62
C CYS A 211 22.33 9.22 5.73
N ASP A 212 23.55 8.71 5.54
CA ASP A 212 24.60 9.37 4.75
C ASP A 212 24.18 9.71 3.31
N ARG A 213 23.30 8.87 2.73
CA ARG A 213 22.77 9.04 1.37
C ARG A 213 21.63 10.05 1.29
N GLY A 214 21.17 10.63 2.39
CA GLY A 214 20.01 11.52 2.45
C GLY A 214 18.73 10.79 2.83
N THR A 215 17.59 11.44 2.56
CA THR A 215 16.26 10.92 2.88
C THR A 215 16.05 9.53 2.28
N SER A 216 15.47 8.62 3.07
CA SER A 216 15.20 7.25 2.65
C SER A 216 13.95 6.73 3.35
N PHE A 217 13.29 5.75 2.75
CA PHE A 217 12.15 5.09 3.37
C PHE A 217 12.03 3.63 2.94
N SER A 218 11.40 2.84 3.79
CA SER A 218 10.95 1.48 3.51
C SER A 218 9.49 1.38 3.90
N VAL A 219 8.67 0.85 2.99
CA VAL A 219 7.27 0.55 3.24
C VAL A 219 7.03 -0.93 3.04
N ARG A 220 6.56 -1.60 4.09
CA ARG A 220 6.04 -2.95 4.02
C ARG A 220 4.53 -2.88 3.83
N LYS A 221 4.07 -3.29 2.66
CA LYS A 221 2.67 -3.14 2.27
C LYS A 221 1.77 -4.06 3.09
N PHE A 222 0.66 -3.50 3.54
CA PHE A 222 -0.44 -4.30 4.07
C PHE A 222 -1.21 -4.89 2.89
N ARG A 223 -1.34 -6.23 2.85
CA ARG A 223 -2.14 -6.87 1.82
C ARG A 223 -3.61 -6.66 2.10
N TYR A 224 -4.29 -5.95 1.20
CA TYR A 224 -5.73 -5.73 1.32
C TYR A 224 -6.52 -7.04 1.18
N GLU A 225 -6.08 -7.97 0.33
CA GLU A 225 -6.69 -9.30 0.21
C GLU A 225 -5.74 -10.36 0.78
N PRO A 226 -6.11 -11.00 1.91
CA PRO A 226 -5.33 -12.10 2.45
C PRO A 226 -5.43 -13.30 1.51
N LEU A 227 -4.34 -14.07 1.39
CA LEU A 227 -4.37 -15.31 0.62
C LEU A 227 -5.35 -16.30 1.27
N THR A 228 -6.12 -16.99 0.45
CA THR A 228 -7.00 -18.07 0.91
C THR A 228 -6.23 -19.39 1.00
N PRO A 229 -6.74 -20.40 1.73
CA PRO A 229 -6.17 -21.75 1.70
C PRO A 229 -6.03 -22.31 0.28
N LEU A 230 -6.96 -21.99 -0.62
CA LEU A 230 -6.88 -22.41 -2.02
C LEU A 230 -5.74 -21.73 -2.77
N ASP A 231 -5.46 -20.45 -2.47
CA ASP A 231 -4.31 -19.75 -3.05
C ASP A 231 -3.00 -20.36 -2.58
N LEU A 232 -2.90 -20.79 -1.31
CA LEU A 232 -1.74 -21.52 -0.81
C LEU A 232 -1.52 -22.85 -1.55
N VAL A 233 -2.59 -23.54 -1.95
CA VAL A 233 -2.49 -24.74 -2.79
C VAL A 233 -2.01 -24.37 -4.20
N ARG A 234 -2.59 -23.33 -4.81
CA ARG A 234 -2.19 -22.86 -6.16
C ARG A 234 -0.73 -22.42 -6.24
N LEU A 235 -0.23 -21.82 -5.17
CA LEU A 235 1.18 -21.40 -5.03
C LEU A 235 2.12 -22.57 -4.68
N ASN A 236 1.60 -23.79 -4.53
CA ASN A 236 2.33 -24.96 -4.04
C ASN A 236 2.98 -24.77 -2.66
N THR A 237 2.39 -23.91 -1.81
CA THR A 237 2.82 -23.69 -0.43
C THR A 237 2.31 -24.82 0.49
N LEU A 238 1.09 -25.31 0.25
CA LEU A 238 0.47 -26.43 0.97
C LEU A 238 -0.17 -27.40 -0.01
N SER A 239 -0.16 -28.70 0.29
CA SER A 239 -0.97 -29.67 -0.46
C SER A 239 -2.44 -29.59 -0.03
N ILE A 240 -3.34 -30.10 -0.88
CA ILE A 240 -4.77 -30.17 -0.55
C ILE A 240 -5.02 -30.99 0.72
N ASP A 241 -4.27 -32.09 0.92
CA ASP A 241 -4.39 -32.95 2.10
C ASP A 241 -3.92 -32.22 3.37
N SER A 242 -2.85 -31.42 3.28
CA SER A 242 -2.39 -30.58 4.39
C SER A 242 -3.44 -29.55 4.75
N VAL A 243 -4.07 -28.90 3.76
CA VAL A 243 -5.15 -27.94 4.02
C VAL A 243 -6.35 -28.61 4.69
N ALA A 244 -6.75 -29.80 4.24
CA ALA A 244 -7.85 -30.55 4.86
C ALA A 244 -7.55 -30.93 6.32
N LEU A 245 -6.33 -31.39 6.61
CA LEU A 245 -5.89 -31.66 7.99
C LEU A 245 -5.91 -30.40 8.85
N LEU A 246 -5.36 -29.30 8.35
CA LEU A 246 -5.29 -28.03 9.07
C LEU A 246 -6.69 -27.46 9.33
N TRP A 247 -7.64 -27.64 8.41
CA TRP A 247 -9.04 -27.28 8.63
C TRP A 247 -9.61 -28.05 9.84
N LEU A 248 -9.51 -29.39 9.86
CA LEU A 248 -10.02 -30.19 10.97
C LEU A 248 -9.38 -29.80 12.31
N LEU A 249 -8.08 -29.49 12.31
CA LEU A 249 -7.38 -29.01 13.51
C LEU A 249 -7.92 -27.65 13.98
N VAL A 250 -8.07 -26.69 13.08
CA VAL A 250 -8.64 -25.37 13.40
C VAL A 250 -10.04 -25.54 13.95
N GLU A 251 -10.94 -26.24 13.26
CA GLU A 251 -12.35 -26.41 13.66
C GLU A 251 -12.47 -27.07 15.05
N SER A 252 -11.57 -28.01 15.37
CA SER A 252 -11.52 -28.69 16.67
C SER A 252 -10.99 -27.82 17.82
N GLY A 253 -10.47 -26.62 17.53
CA GLY A 253 -9.85 -25.74 18.52
C GLY A 253 -8.45 -26.18 18.94
N ALA A 254 -7.71 -26.86 18.07
CA ALA A 254 -6.34 -27.26 18.35
C ALA A 254 -5.42 -26.03 18.47
N ASN A 255 -4.50 -26.06 19.44
CA ASN A 255 -3.47 -25.04 19.57
C ASN A 255 -2.39 -25.26 18.50
N MET A 256 -2.06 -24.22 17.74
CA MET A 256 -1.15 -24.29 16.61
C MET A 256 -0.10 -23.19 16.68
N LEU A 257 1.13 -23.50 16.28
CA LEU A 257 2.22 -22.54 16.13
C LEU A 257 2.80 -22.65 14.71
N ILE A 258 2.82 -21.54 13.97
CA ILE A 258 3.40 -21.47 12.64
C ILE A 258 4.80 -20.90 12.76
N VAL A 259 5.80 -21.71 12.40
CA VAL A 259 7.22 -21.41 12.57
C VAL A 259 7.91 -21.26 11.22
N GLY A 260 8.93 -20.42 11.15
CA GLY A 260 9.69 -20.15 9.92
C GLY A 260 10.52 -18.87 10.02
N GLY A 261 11.44 -18.68 9.07
CA GLY A 261 12.28 -17.49 9.00
C GLY A 261 11.48 -16.20 8.77
N THR A 262 12.14 -15.06 8.90
CA THR A 262 11.56 -13.77 8.49
C THR A 262 11.17 -13.83 7.01
N ALA A 263 9.99 -13.29 6.68
CA ALA A 263 9.41 -13.32 5.32
C ALA A 263 9.13 -14.73 4.73
N SER A 264 9.09 -15.79 5.53
CA SER A 264 8.75 -17.14 5.04
C SER A 264 7.23 -17.40 4.87
N GLY A 265 6.40 -16.36 4.93
CA GLY A 265 4.94 -16.49 4.80
C GLY A 265 4.18 -16.93 6.06
N LYS A 266 4.77 -16.82 7.27
CA LYS A 266 4.12 -17.25 8.52
C LYS A 266 2.75 -16.60 8.75
N THR A 267 2.70 -15.27 8.80
CA THR A 267 1.45 -14.54 9.02
C THR A 267 0.47 -14.77 7.88
N THR A 268 0.97 -14.94 6.65
CA THR A 268 0.15 -15.27 5.48
C THR A 268 -0.56 -16.61 5.64
N THR A 269 0.16 -17.65 6.07
CA THR A 269 -0.42 -18.96 6.37
C THR A 269 -1.39 -18.89 7.54
N LEU A 270 -1.05 -18.16 8.62
CA LEU A 270 -1.95 -17.94 9.76
C LEU A 270 -3.28 -17.33 9.31
N ASN A 271 -3.21 -16.24 8.54
CA ASN A 271 -4.37 -15.50 8.08
C ASN A 271 -5.27 -16.36 7.17
N ALA A 272 -4.67 -17.15 6.28
CA ALA A 272 -5.41 -18.09 5.42
C ALA A 272 -6.16 -19.15 6.24
N LEU A 273 -5.51 -19.75 7.24
CA LEU A 273 -6.12 -20.78 8.09
C LEU A 273 -7.21 -20.23 9.01
N CYS A 274 -7.20 -18.94 9.33
CA CYS A 274 -8.27 -18.31 10.10
C CYS A 274 -9.63 -18.33 9.38
N LEU A 275 -9.67 -18.55 8.06
CA LEU A 275 -10.92 -18.78 7.33
C LEU A 275 -11.63 -20.08 7.71
N PHE A 276 -10.94 -21.01 8.39
CA PHE A 276 -11.54 -22.23 8.91
C PHE A 276 -12.11 -22.08 10.34
N ILE A 277 -11.97 -20.92 10.96
CA ILE A 277 -12.56 -20.66 12.28
C ILE A 277 -14.10 -20.62 12.11
N PRO A 278 -14.87 -21.44 12.85
CA PRO A 278 -16.33 -21.43 12.74
C PRO A 278 -16.93 -20.07 13.12
N GLU A 279 -17.88 -19.55 12.31
CA GLU A 279 -18.44 -18.20 12.46
C GLU A 279 -19.09 -17.90 13.81
N ASN A 280 -19.55 -18.94 14.51
CA ASN A 280 -20.18 -18.82 15.83
C ASN A 280 -19.16 -18.67 16.98
N ARG A 281 -17.86 -18.62 16.68
CA ARG A 281 -16.79 -18.56 17.67
C ARG A 281 -16.34 -17.13 17.94
N ARG A 282 -15.84 -16.84 19.13
CA ARG A 282 -15.22 -15.54 19.41
C ARG A 282 -13.73 -15.55 19.10
N VAL A 283 -13.28 -14.61 18.27
CA VAL A 283 -11.85 -14.43 17.93
C VAL A 283 -11.31 -13.15 18.57
N VAL A 284 -10.15 -13.23 19.21
CA VAL A 284 -9.38 -12.07 19.65
C VAL A 284 -8.00 -12.17 19.02
N SER A 285 -7.54 -11.11 18.34
CA SER A 285 -6.17 -11.05 17.83
C SER A 285 -5.34 -10.01 18.58
N ILE A 286 -4.05 -10.27 18.73
CA ILE A 286 -3.07 -9.36 19.34
C ILE A 286 -1.88 -9.28 18.39
N GLU A 287 -1.53 -8.06 17.98
CA GLU A 287 -0.48 -7.81 17.00
C GLU A 287 0.29 -6.54 17.37
N ASP A 288 1.59 -6.48 17.09
CA ASP A 288 2.35 -5.23 17.20
C ASP A 288 2.00 -4.26 16.07
N THR A 289 1.68 -4.82 14.89
CA THR A 289 1.19 -4.09 13.72
C THR A 289 0.07 -4.91 13.11
N ARG A 290 -1.01 -4.25 12.66
CA ARG A 290 -2.13 -4.94 12.02
C ARG A 290 -1.64 -5.68 10.76
N GLU A 291 -1.67 -7.01 10.76
CA GLU A 291 -1.34 -7.87 9.61
C GLU A 291 -2.50 -8.84 9.28
N LEU A 292 -3.23 -9.31 10.31
CA LEU A 292 -4.38 -10.19 10.18
C LEU A 292 -5.60 -9.45 9.64
N LYS A 293 -6.33 -10.10 8.74
CA LYS A 293 -7.58 -9.61 8.17
C LYS A 293 -8.58 -10.75 8.09
N LEU A 294 -9.46 -10.80 9.07
CA LEU A 294 -10.45 -11.88 9.19
C LEU A 294 -11.80 -11.43 8.65
N TYR A 295 -12.42 -12.29 7.85
CA TYR A 295 -13.83 -12.18 7.49
C TYR A 295 -14.68 -12.87 8.57
N HIS A 296 -14.60 -12.35 9.80
CA HIS A 296 -15.25 -12.94 10.97
C HIS A 296 -15.92 -11.85 11.81
N ASP A 297 -17.25 -11.90 11.96
CA ASP A 297 -18.02 -10.83 12.62
C ASP A 297 -17.67 -10.68 14.11
N ASN A 298 -17.56 -11.79 14.83
CA ASN A 298 -17.20 -11.81 16.26
C ASN A 298 -15.68 -11.76 16.49
N TRP A 299 -15.01 -10.81 15.85
CA TRP A 299 -13.56 -10.59 15.94
C TRP A 299 -13.23 -9.29 16.67
N ALA A 300 -12.40 -9.37 17.71
CA ALA A 300 -11.88 -8.23 18.44
C ALA A 300 -10.37 -8.05 18.20
N PRO A 301 -9.95 -7.04 17.41
CA PRO A 301 -8.56 -6.96 16.97
C PRO A 301 -7.75 -5.93 17.78
N LEU A 302 -6.82 -6.40 18.61
CA LEU A 302 -5.99 -5.58 19.50
C LEU A 302 -4.62 -5.27 18.88
N ILE A 303 -4.11 -4.05 19.08
CA ILE A 303 -2.79 -3.61 18.59
C ILE A 303 -1.96 -3.09 19.76
N ALA A 304 -0.74 -3.61 19.93
CA ALA A 304 0.20 -3.14 20.94
C ALA A 304 0.71 -1.73 20.60
N ARG A 305 0.90 -0.88 21.61
CA ARG A 305 1.45 0.47 21.46
C ARG A 305 2.45 0.73 22.57
N GLU A 306 3.73 0.71 22.23
CA GLU A 306 4.79 0.90 23.22
C GLU A 306 4.89 2.34 23.74
N ASP A 307 4.50 3.33 22.93
CA ASP A 307 4.76 4.76 23.19
C ASP A 307 3.62 5.51 23.88
N ARG A 308 2.42 4.93 23.95
CA ARG A 308 1.29 5.55 24.66
C ARG A 308 1.23 5.03 26.08
N GLN A 309 1.84 5.80 26.99
CA GLN A 309 1.54 5.66 28.41
C GLN A 309 0.05 5.97 28.61
N VAL A 310 -0.64 5.10 29.35
CA VAL A 310 -2.00 5.41 29.83
C VAL A 310 -1.87 6.58 30.81
N GLU A 311 -2.66 7.64 30.67
CA GLU A 311 -2.63 8.76 31.61
C GLU A 311 -2.73 8.26 33.06
N GLY A 312 -1.70 8.55 33.86
CA GLY A 312 -1.60 8.09 35.25
C GLY A 312 -1.00 6.69 35.47
N SER A 313 -0.49 6.04 34.42
CA SER A 313 0.08 4.68 34.46
C SER A 313 1.39 4.60 33.67
N SER A 314 2.46 4.14 34.32
CA SER A 314 3.75 3.86 33.67
C SER A 314 3.77 2.54 32.88
N GLU A 315 2.65 1.82 32.83
CA GLU A 315 2.55 0.50 32.19
C GLU A 315 2.52 0.65 30.67
N LYS A 316 3.48 0.01 29.98
CA LYS A 316 3.53 -0.06 28.53
C LYS A 316 2.36 -0.92 28.02
N MET A 317 1.70 -0.49 26.94
CA MET A 317 0.63 -1.26 26.31
C MET A 317 1.20 -2.30 25.32
N ASP A 318 2.08 -3.17 25.80
CA ASP A 318 2.76 -4.20 25.02
C ASP A 318 1.88 -5.45 24.75
N ALA A 319 2.38 -6.40 23.95
CA ALA A 319 1.65 -7.63 23.61
C ALA A 319 1.23 -8.43 24.85
N MET A 320 2.07 -8.48 25.89
CA MET A 320 1.78 -9.20 27.14
C MET A 320 0.68 -8.51 27.96
N PHE A 321 0.67 -7.18 28.00
CA PHE A 321 -0.39 -6.37 28.60
C PHE A 321 -1.74 -6.65 27.95
N LEU A 322 -1.77 -6.76 26.62
CA LEU A 322 -2.98 -7.07 25.85
C LEU A 322 -3.40 -8.52 26.05
N LEU A 323 -2.46 -9.47 26.08
CA LEU A 323 -2.75 -10.90 26.27
C LEU A 323 -3.51 -11.16 27.58
N LYS A 324 -3.04 -10.60 28.70
CA LYS A 324 -3.71 -10.74 30.01
C LYS A 324 -5.14 -10.20 30.00
N ARG A 325 -5.41 -9.16 29.21
CA ARG A 325 -6.75 -8.55 29.10
C ARG A 325 -7.63 -9.29 28.11
N ALA A 326 -7.06 -9.78 27.01
CA ALA A 326 -7.74 -10.59 26.01
C ALA A 326 -8.37 -11.85 26.63
N LEU A 327 -7.69 -12.49 27.59
CA LEU A 327 -8.24 -13.64 28.31
C LEU A 327 -9.55 -13.34 29.06
N ARG A 328 -9.76 -12.09 29.47
CA ARG A 328 -11.02 -11.64 30.12
C ARG A 328 -12.14 -11.38 29.11
N MET A 329 -11.83 -11.36 27.83
CA MET A 329 -12.79 -11.20 26.74
C MET A 329 -13.46 -12.53 26.37
N ARG A 330 -13.15 -13.64 27.06
CA ARG A 330 -13.68 -14.99 26.76
C ARG A 330 -13.49 -15.36 25.28
N PRO A 331 -12.26 -15.26 24.72
CA PRO A 331 -11.97 -15.74 23.38
C PRO A 331 -12.14 -17.26 23.31
N GLU A 332 -12.64 -17.75 22.19
CA GLU A 332 -12.52 -19.18 21.83
C GLU A 332 -11.28 -19.40 20.95
N TYR A 333 -10.91 -18.41 20.14
CA TYR A 333 -9.65 -18.34 19.42
C TYR A 333 -8.90 -17.09 19.85
N LEU A 334 -7.65 -17.27 20.28
CA LEU A 334 -6.73 -16.21 20.61
C LEU A 334 -5.55 -16.27 19.64
N LEU A 335 -5.47 -15.28 18.77
CA LEU A 335 -4.43 -15.18 17.75
C LEU A 335 -3.37 -14.20 18.22
N VAL A 336 -2.11 -14.63 18.25
CA VAL A 336 -0.97 -13.77 18.55
C VAL A 336 -0.12 -13.70 17.28
N GLY A 337 -0.03 -12.51 16.66
CA GLY A 337 0.58 -12.34 15.34
C GLY A 337 2.04 -12.78 15.30
N GLU A 338 2.83 -12.33 16.27
CA GLU A 338 4.18 -12.83 16.49
C GLU A 338 4.47 -12.88 17.99
N VAL A 339 5.17 -13.94 18.42
CA VAL A 339 5.63 -14.11 19.79
C VAL A 339 7.14 -13.89 19.80
N ARG A 340 7.58 -12.78 20.40
CA ARG A 340 8.97 -12.32 20.46
C ARG A 340 9.54 -12.26 21.89
N GLY A 341 8.71 -12.45 22.92
CA GLY A 341 9.08 -12.13 24.29
C GLY A 341 8.28 -12.86 25.37
N ARG A 342 7.96 -12.11 26.44
CA ARG A 342 7.41 -12.65 27.70
C ARG A 342 6.00 -13.21 27.54
N GLU A 343 5.28 -12.83 26.50
CA GLU A 343 3.95 -13.31 26.12
C GLU A 343 3.93 -14.79 25.73
N ALA A 344 5.10 -15.42 25.51
CA ALA A 344 5.23 -16.86 25.26
C ALA A 344 5.09 -17.76 26.51
N ARG A 345 4.93 -17.18 27.71
CA ARG A 345 4.92 -17.90 29.01
C ARG A 345 3.51 -18.14 29.55
#